data_AF-A0A5M8FAK3-F1
#
_entry.id   AF-A0A5M8FAK3-F1
#
_cell.length_a   1.000
_cell.length_b   1.000
_cell.length_c   1.000
_cell.angle_alpha   90.00
_cell.angle_beta   90.00
_cell.angle_gamma   90.00
#
_symmetry.space_group_name_H-M   'P 1'
#
loop_
_entity.id
_entity.type
_entity.pdbx_description
1 polymer ?
#
loop_
_entity_poly.entity_id
_entity_poly.type
_entity_poly.pdbx_seq_one_letter_code
_entity_poly.pdbx_strand_id
1 'polypeptide(L)' 'MKFPYGLSDFGTLIRDGYWYQDRSDRLALLETTGRQLIFLRPRRFGKSLLLSLLEHYYDL' A
#
# COMPACT_ATOMS: atom_id res chain seq x y z
N MET A 1 -10.86 6.35 -16.03
CA MET A 1 -10.08 5.86 -14.88
C MET A 1 -9.39 7.04 -14.22
N LYS A 2 -9.63 7.27 -12.92
CA LYS A 2 -8.90 8.30 -12.16
C LYS A 2 -7.59 7.71 -11.68
N PHE A 3 -6.47 8.16 -12.24
CA PHE A 3 -5.16 7.74 -11.78
C PHE A 3 -4.74 8.54 -10.54
N PRO A 4 -4.33 7.88 -9.45
CA PRO A 4 -3.85 8.56 -8.25
C PRO A 4 -2.42 9.07 -8.46
N TYR A 5 -2.27 10.19 -9.16
CA TYR A 5 -0.97 10.84 -9.33
C TYR A 5 -0.60 11.61 -8.06
N GLY A 6 0.40 11.12 -7.32
CA GLY A 6 0.88 11.77 -6.10
C GLY A 6 0.04 11.49 -4.85
N LEU A 7 -1.10 10.81 -4.99
CA LEU A 7 -1.90 10.36 -3.87
C LEU A 7 -1.23 9.13 -3.23
N SER A 8 -0.86 9.26 -1.96
CA SER A 8 -0.19 8.19 -1.19
C SER A 8 -1.05 7.69 -0.02
N ASP A 9 -2.27 8.20 0.10
CA ASP A 9 -3.22 7.86 1.16
C ASP A 9 -4.23 6.83 0.61
N PHE A 10 -4.20 5.62 1.15
CA PHE A 10 -5.02 4.51 0.69
C PHE A 10 -6.51 4.75 0.99
N GLY A 11 -6.84 5.28 2.18
CA GLY A 11 -8.23 5.58 2.55
C GLY A 11 -8.90 6.56 1.59
N THR A 12 -8.22 7.65 1.23
CA THR A 12 -8.70 8.65 0.26
C THR A 12 -8.81 8.05 -1.14
N LEU A 13 -7.84 7.21 -1.52
CA LEU A 13 -7.87 6.52 -2.81
C LEU A 13 -9.17 5.72 -2.96
N ILE A 14 -9.50 4.89 -1.97
CA ILE A 14 -10.70 4.05 -1.97
C ILE A 14 -11.97 4.89 -1.89
N ARG A 15 -12.04 5.88 -0.98
CA ARG A 15 -13.22 6.77 -0.82
C ARG A 15 -13.56 7.55 -2.09
N ASP A 16 -12.55 8.07 -2.78
CA ASP A 16 -12.74 8.93 -3.95
C ASP A 16 -12.84 8.14 -5.28
N GLY A 17 -12.80 6.81 -5.20
CA GLY A 17 -12.93 5.90 -6.34
C GLY A 17 -11.76 5.98 -7.32
N TYR A 18 -10.54 6.19 -6.82
CA TYR A 18 -9.33 6.14 -7.64
C TYR A 18 -9.01 4.70 -8.04
N TRP A 19 -8.29 4.56 -9.15
CA TRP A 19 -7.83 3.25 -9.59
C TRP A 19 -6.70 2.76 -8.68
N TYR A 20 -6.94 1.62 -8.02
CA TYR A 20 -5.96 0.88 -7.25
C TYR A 20 -5.96 -0.58 -7.68
N GLN A 21 -4.77 -1.12 -7.92
CA GLN A 21 -4.60 -2.53 -8.17
C GLN A 21 -4.48 -3.25 -6.83
N ASP A 22 -5.50 -4.02 -6.48
CA ASP A 22 -5.50 -4.80 -5.26
C ASP A 22 -4.38 -5.84 -5.27
N ARG A 23 -3.53 -5.79 -4.24
CA ARG A 23 -2.43 -6.74 -3.98
C ARG A 23 -2.45 -7.23 -2.54
N SER A 24 -3.61 -7.17 -1.89
CA SER A 24 -3.78 -7.60 -0.50
C SER A 24 -3.48 -9.10 -0.33
N ASP A 25 -3.60 -9.89 -1.40
CA ASP A 25 -3.19 -11.30 -1.48
C ASP A 25 -1.71 -11.52 -1.10
N ARG A 26 -0.85 -10.54 -1.39
CA ARG A 26 0.60 -10.61 -1.09
C ARG A 26 0.93 -10.23 0.34
N LEU A 27 -0.02 -9.72 1.12
CA LEU A 27 0.22 -9.30 2.49
C LEU A 27 0.60 -10.48 3.37
N ALA A 28 -0.10 -11.61 3.24
CA ALA A 28 0.23 -12.85 3.95
C ALA A 28 1.64 -13.38 3.61
N LEU A 29 2.07 -13.21 2.35
CA LEU A 29 3.44 -13.56 1.96
C LEU A 29 4.46 -12.61 2.62
N LEU A 30 4.17 -11.31 2.71
CA LEU A 30 5.03 -10.34 3.39
C LEU A 30 5.18 -10.69 4.88
N GLU A 31 4.09 -11.01 5.56
CA GLU A 31 4.09 -11.42 6.98
C GLU A 31 4.94 -12.67 7.23
N THR A 32 4.88 -13.65 6.32
CA THR A 32 5.64 -14.91 6.44
C THR A 32 7.11 -14.79 6.03
N THR A 33 7.49 -13.75 5.26
CA THR A 33 8.85 -13.57 4.74
C THR A 33 9.86 -13.21 5.84
N GLY A 34 9.43 -12.60 6.95
CA GLY A 34 10.29 -12.38 8.11
C GLY A 34 9.81 -11.30 9.06
N ARG A 35 10.39 -11.26 10.27
CA ARG A 35 10.01 -10.30 11.33
C ARG A 35 10.32 -8.83 10.98
N GLN A 36 11.27 -8.59 10.08
CA GLN A 36 11.65 -7.25 9.65
C GLN A 36 11.90 -7.23 8.14
N LEU A 37 11.05 -6.51 7.41
CA LEU A 37 11.16 -6.33 5.96
C LEU A 37 11.87 -5.01 5.66
N ILE A 38 13.05 -5.10 5.04
CA ILE A 38 13.80 -3.92 4.60
C ILE A 38 13.60 -3.74 3.09
N PHE A 39 12.85 -2.72 2.72
CA PHE A 39 12.71 -2.34 1.32
C PHE A 39 13.91 -1.50 0.88
N LEU A 40 14.88 -2.11 0.20
CA LEU A 40 16.06 -1.43 -0.36
C LEU A 40 15.65 -0.33 -1.35
N ARG A 41 15.98 0.91 -1.01
CA ARG A 41 15.58 2.22 -1.61
C ARG A 41 15.07 2.18 -3.08
N PRO A 42 13.83 1.75 -3.32
CA PRO A 42 13.25 1.72 -4.65
C PRO A 42 12.49 3.04 -4.86
N ARG A 43 12.97 3.87 -5.81
CA ARG A 43 12.37 5.17 -6.12
C ARG A 43 10.95 4.96 -6.66
N ARG A 44 9.98 5.72 -6.13
CA ARG A 44 8.57 5.73 -6.56
C ARG A 44 7.86 4.36 -6.49
N PHE A 45 8.33 3.46 -5.62
CA PHE A 45 7.70 2.15 -5.40
C PHE A 45 6.31 2.22 -4.76
N GLY A 46 5.95 3.35 -4.16
CA GLY A 46 4.69 3.49 -3.42
C GLY A 46 4.77 2.96 -1.99
N LYS A 47 5.93 3.06 -1.33
CA LYS A 47 6.10 2.68 0.08
C LYS A 47 5.08 3.39 0.99
N SER A 48 4.85 4.68 0.77
CA SER A 48 3.88 5.45 1.54
C SER A 48 2.46 4.92 1.37
N LEU A 49 2.07 4.54 0.15
CA LEU A 49 0.78 3.91 -0.12
C LEU A 49 0.65 2.53 0.55
N LEU A 50 1.73 1.74 0.54
CA LEU A 50 1.77 0.45 1.23
C LEU A 50 1.61 0.62 2.74
N LEU A 51 2.28 1.61 3.35
CA LEU A 51 2.14 1.89 4.78
C LEU A 51 0.72 2.33 5.14
N SER A 52 0.13 3.25 4.39
CA SER A 52 -1.26 3.66 4.59
C SER A 52 -2.24 2.49 4.43
N LEU A 53 -2.00 1.61 3.44
CA LEU A 53 -2.77 0.37 3.32
C LEU A 53 -2.63 -0.52 4.56
N LEU A 54 -1.42 -0.70 5.08
CA LEU A 54 -1.18 -1.52 6.26
C LEU A 54 -1.85 -0.93 7.51
N GLU A 55 -1.79 0.39 7.69
CA GLU A 55 -2.51 1.10 8.75
C GLU A 55 -4.01 0.83 8.67
N HIS A 56 -4.61 0.98 7.48
CA HIS A 56 -6.03 0.66 7.26
C HIS A 56 -6.37 -0.83 7.38
N TYR A 57 -5.44 -1.73 7.03
CA TYR A 57 -5.66 -3.18 7.09
C TYR A 57 -5.66 -3.70 8.52
N TYR A 58 -4.77 -3.17 9.37
CA TYR A 58 -4.68 -3.55 10.78
C TYR A 58 -5.52 -2.67 11.71
N ASP A 59 -6.25 -1.70 11.17
CA ASP A 59 -7.06 -0.73 11.91
C ASP A 59 -6.23 0.01 12.98
N LEU A 60 -5.01 0.41 12.61
CA LEU A 60 -4.02 1.12 13.45
C LEU A 60 -4.19 2.65 13.43
#